data_AF-A0AAJ6NTX9-F1
#
_entry.id   AF-A0AAJ6NTX9-F1
#
_cell.length_a   1.000
_cell.length_b   1.000
_cell.length_c   1.000
_cell.angle_alpha   90.00
_cell.angle_beta   90.00
_cell.angle_gamma   90.00
#
_symmetry.space_group_name_H-M   'P 1'
#
loop_
_entity.id
_entity.type
_entity.pdbx_description
1 polymer ?
#
loop_
_entity_poly.entity_id
_entity_poly.type
_entity_poly.pdbx_seq_one_letter_code
_entity_poly.pdbx_strand_id
1 'polypeptide(L)' 'MGMIRLKIREFADEKGWTLKEVSDRSGVVYSTLRTYARSPGLATVDFTAIQKLARTFDVMIEELVEVVQE' A
#
# COMPACT_ATOMS: atom_id res chain seq x y z
N MET A 1 17.92 4.35 8.45
CA MET A 1 16.45 4.48 8.42
C MET A 1 15.94 3.19 7.86
N GLY A 2 15.11 2.47 8.62
CA GLY A 2 14.51 1.23 8.14
C GLY A 2 13.73 1.44 6.84
N MET A 3 13.64 0.39 6.02
CA MET A 3 12.91 0.38 4.77
C MET A 3 11.66 -0.47 4.91
N ILE A 4 10.56 0.02 4.34
CA ILE A 4 9.28 -0.68 4.32
C ILE A 4 8.79 -0.94 2.89
N ARG A 5 8.05 -2.03 2.70
CA ARG A 5 7.28 -2.33 1.49
C ARG A 5 5.80 -2.35 1.85
N LEU A 6 4.95 -1.93 0.92
CA LEU A 6 3.50 -2.04 1.07
C LEU A 6 2.98 -3.22 0.24
N LYS A 7 2.23 -4.13 0.86
CA LYS A 7 1.64 -5.33 0.24
C LYS A 7 0.39 -5.05 -0.59
N ILE A 8 0.41 -3.95 -1.34
CA ILE A 8 -0.76 -3.44 -2.09
C ILE A 8 -1.21 -4.44 -3.16
N ARG A 9 -0.27 -5.10 -3.84
CA ARG A 9 -0.60 -6.02 -4.94
C ARG A 9 -1.21 -7.29 -4.41
N GLU A 10 -0.65 -7.81 -3.34
CA GLU A 10 -1.07 -9.00 -2.65
C GLU A 10 -2.54 -8.85 -2.21
N PHE A 11 -2.88 -7.77 -1.50
CA PHE A 11 -4.26 -7.53 -1.09
C PHE A 11 -5.21 -7.16 -2.24
N ALA A 12 -4.69 -6.52 -3.30
CA ALA A 12 -5.49 -6.25 -4.49
C ALA A 12 -5.84 -7.55 -5.22
N ASP A 13 -4.87 -8.45 -5.40
CA ASP A 13 -5.04 -9.73 -6.06
C ASP A 13 -5.97 -10.66 -5.26
N GLU A 14 -5.84 -10.71 -3.93
CA GLU A 14 -6.76 -11.45 -3.04
C GLU A 14 -8.22 -11.02 -3.19
N LYS A 15 -8.47 -9.73 -3.42
CA LYS A 15 -9.82 -9.19 -3.59
C LYS A 15 -10.26 -9.09 -5.05
N GLY A 16 -9.41 -9.47 -6.00
CA GLY A 16 -9.66 -9.38 -7.44
C GLY A 16 -9.75 -7.94 -7.97
N TRP A 17 -9.01 -7.00 -7.37
CA TRP A 17 -9.03 -5.58 -7.73
C TRP A 17 -7.82 -5.19 -8.56
N THR A 18 -8.04 -4.34 -9.54
CA THR A 18 -6.95 -3.64 -10.24
C THR A 18 -6.40 -2.50 -9.39
N LEU A 19 -5.14 -2.10 -9.63
CA LEU A 19 -4.57 -0.91 -8.96
C LEU A 19 -5.37 0.39 -9.22
N LYS A 20 -6.10 0.44 -10.33
CA LYS A 20 -7.01 1.56 -10.62
C LYS A 20 -8.20 1.55 -9.68
N GLU A 21 -8.83 0.40 -9.47
CA GLU A 21 -9.93 0.28 -8.51
C GLU A 21 -9.46 0.54 -7.07
N VAL A 22 -8.25 0.11 -6.70
CA VAL A 22 -7.69 0.46 -5.38
C VAL A 22 -7.54 1.99 -5.24
N SER A 23 -7.06 2.67 -6.28
CA SER A 23 -6.97 4.13 -6.30
C SER A 23 -8.34 4.78 -6.12
N ASP A 24 -9.34 4.32 -6.86
CA ASP A 24 -10.71 4.85 -6.82
C ASP A 24 -11.38 4.61 -5.46
N ARG A 25 -11.17 3.44 -4.85
CA ARG A 25 -11.76 3.06 -3.54
C ARG A 25 -11.06 3.72 -2.36
N SER A 26 -9.73 3.84 -2.39
CA SER A 26 -8.94 4.38 -1.28
C SER A 26 -8.82 5.89 -1.29
N GLY A 27 -9.08 6.55 -2.42
CA GLY A 27 -8.82 7.98 -2.59
C GLY A 27 -7.32 8.33 -2.51
N VAL A 28 -6.44 7.35 -2.73
CA VAL A 28 -5.00 7.54 -2.92
C VAL A 28 -4.75 7.65 -4.42
N VAL A 29 -4.00 8.68 -4.84
CA VAL A 29 -3.73 8.94 -6.25
C VAL A 29 -3.02 7.75 -6.90
N TYR A 30 -3.48 7.35 -8.09
CA TYR A 30 -2.96 6.21 -8.84
C TYR A 30 -1.43 6.23 -9.04
N SER A 31 -0.83 7.39 -9.29
CA SER A 31 0.63 7.52 -9.44
C SER A 31 1.38 7.14 -8.16
N THR A 32 0.92 7.62 -7.01
CA THR A 32 1.43 7.25 -5.68
C THR A 32 1.28 5.75 -5.45
N LEU A 33 0.10 5.22 -5.74
CA LEU A 33 -0.23 3.80 -5.57
C LEU A 33 0.65 2.91 -6.44
N ARG A 34 0.93 3.33 -7.68
CA ARG A 34 1.85 2.66 -8.61
C ARG A 34 3.28 2.65 -8.09
N THR A 35 3.75 3.75 -7.52
CA THR A 35 5.08 3.86 -6.89
C THR A 35 5.17 2.90 -5.71
N TYR A 36 4.19 2.95 -4.80
CA TYR A 36 4.18 2.10 -3.61
C TYR A 36 4.11 0.61 -3.95
N ALA A 37 3.22 0.24 -4.86
CA ALA A 37 3.06 -1.15 -5.29
C ALA A 37 4.33 -1.71 -5.94
N ARG A 38 5.13 -0.88 -6.61
CA ARG A 38 6.35 -1.28 -7.34
C ARG A 38 7.61 -1.23 -6.50
N SER A 39 7.65 -0.43 -5.43
CA SER A 39 8.87 -0.23 -4.68
C SER A 39 9.19 -1.45 -3.81
N PRO A 40 10.38 -2.07 -3.95
CA PRO A 40 10.79 -3.17 -3.08
C PRO A 40 11.11 -2.70 -1.66
N GLY A 41 11.32 -1.39 -1.47
CA GLY A 41 11.53 -0.75 -0.18
C GLY A 41 11.36 0.77 -0.30
N LEU A 42 10.86 1.40 0.74
CA LEU A 42 10.60 2.83 0.85
C LEU A 42 11.17 3.29 2.19
N ALA A 43 12.03 4.31 2.16
CA ALA A 43 12.56 4.92 3.38
C ALA A 43 11.52 5.84 4.05
N THR A 44 10.57 6.36 3.28
CA THR A 44 9.51 7.25 3.75
C THR A 44 8.23 7.02 2.97
N VAL A 45 7.10 7.13 3.64
CA VAL A 45 5.77 6.98 3.01
C VAL A 45 4.78 7.92 3.69
N ASP A 46 3.77 8.37 2.95
CA ASP A 46 2.68 9.16 3.51
C ASP A 46 1.82 8.27 4.40
N PHE A 47 1.82 8.55 5.70
CA PHE A 47 1.05 7.78 6.68
C PHE A 47 -0.47 7.86 6.43
N THR A 48 -0.97 8.97 5.90
CA THR A 48 -2.40 9.08 5.57
C THR A 48 -2.77 8.17 4.41
N ALA A 49 -1.86 7.94 3.45
CA ALA A 49 -2.04 6.98 2.38
C ALA A 49 -2.07 5.54 2.91
N ILE A 50 -1.18 5.20 3.86
CA ILE A 50 -1.23 3.89 4.55
C ILE A 50 -2.59 3.69 5.23
N GLN A 51 -3.06 4.65 6.03
CA GLN A 51 -4.34 4.52 6.72
C GLN A 51 -5.52 4.32 5.76
N LYS A 52 -5.56 5.08 4.66
CA LYS A 52 -6.58 4.94 3.63
C LYS A 52 -6.56 3.54 3.00
N LEU A 53 -5.37 3.04 2.66
CA LEU A 53 -5.21 1.71 2.07
C LEU A 53 -5.60 0.61 3.06
N ALA A 54 -5.14 0.68 4.31
CA ALA A 54 -5.47 -0.29 5.35
C ALA A 54 -6.99 -0.39 5.56
N ARG A 55 -7.69 0.75 5.65
CA ARG A 55 -9.17 0.79 5.72
C ARG A 55 -9.84 0.25 4.47
N THR A 56 -9.28 0.51 3.29
CA THR A 56 -9.84 0.04 2.01
C THR A 56 -9.73 -1.47 1.87
N PHE A 57 -8.62 -2.04 2.34
CA PHE A 57 -8.39 -3.47 2.35
C PHE A 57 -9.02 -4.19 3.55
N ASP A 58 -9.49 -3.43 4.55
CA ASP A 58 -10.03 -3.96 5.81
C ASP A 58 -8.99 -4.82 6.56
N VAL A 59 -7.78 -4.27 6.71
CA VAL A 59 -6.64 -4.93 7.37
C VAL A 59 -5.96 -3.95 8.34
N MET A 60 -5.15 -4.48 9.27
CA MET A 60 -4.31 -3.64 10.11
C MET A 60 -3.15 -3.02 9.31
N ILE A 61 -2.59 -1.91 9.81
CA ILE A 61 -1.47 -1.23 9.14
C ILE A 61 -0.24 -2.14 9.11
N GLU A 62 -0.01 -2.88 10.19
CA GLU A 62 1.05 -3.87 10.37
C GLU A 62 0.90 -5.04 9.39
N GLU A 63 -0.32 -5.33 8.96
CA GLU A 63 -0.57 -6.31 7.91
C GLU A 63 -0.36 -5.73 6.52
N LEU A 64 -0.54 -4.42 6.31
CA LEU A 64 -0.26 -3.75 5.04
C LEU A 64 1.24 -3.52 4.81
N VAL A 65 1.99 -3.29 5.88
CA VAL A 65 3.40 -2.90 5.86
C VAL A 65 4.30 -4.10 6.14
N GLU A 66 5.36 -4.24 5.36
CA GLU A 66 6.43 -5.21 5.57
C GLU A 66 7.74 -4.46 5.81
N VAL A 67 8.43 -4.72 6.92
CA VAL A 67 9.76 -4.17 7.19
C VAL A 67 10.78 -5.02 6.44
N VAL A 68 11.47 -4.42 5.46
CA VAL A 68 12.47 -5.11 4.63
C VAL A 68 13.91 -4.82 5.07
N GLN A 69 14.11 -3.79 5.89
CA GLN A 69 15.39 -3.45 6.55
C GLN A 69 15.09 -2.63 7.83
N GLU A 70 15.79 -2.91 8.93
CA GLU A 70 15.69 -2.17 10.20
C GLU A 70 16.68 -1.00 10.30
#